data_AF-A0A1Q6CFL2-F1
#
_entry.id   AF-A0A1Q6CFL2-F1
#
_cell.length_a   1.000
_cell.length_b   1.000
_cell.length_c   1.000
_cell.angle_alpha   90.00
_cell.angle_beta   90.00
_cell.angle_gamma   90.00
#
_symmetry.space_group_name_H-M   'P 1'
#
loop_
_entity.id
_entity.type
_entity.pdbx_description
1 polymer ?
#
loop_
_entity_poly.entity_id
_entity_poly.type
_entity_poly.pdbx_seq_one_letter_code
_entity_poly.pdbx_strand_id
1 'polypeptide(L)'
;MNRSILFILTVLVLFKANALPNDTENFYLCAGKTTESTTWNFGTAPAFCDISPFGDPKFVDDYLSQIIFNSESDVVVERRRYMNELNAVIKIAAKYYLSVRKPDASNEEVLAWINAIKTVANQETFWSHYFRSILDSKTKMMRGDNGHGHGMMQIDDRWHFTQINEGKGWQIFENMIYAMEIFYAEWQNASEATCVSSANNWPERTRAAYSAYNGGPTKICRWSNNPAWQDDGFLGKFEAESWQLYITDEMLESAIDVECLMEGVEFCLPDYQPPEQDHDTDEQVWWFNFLTLTTGETCLLVQDEYRCVAQEQDAVCLSAMFDRIATASAITLTEQQSQLYPKKIYERHQCIAEVQHGFSVGDLIITAKDINIRHTAAGADTNVDSETGSAYQILDVIVSLAPVQERYYKIKQNTTIGYVFAGDYDTWQDWAYEGDASALDDNNKIIAMSGDTVYVVNDNGLSLLASTQSGAETLATISKDTALTIDDVSIQGASNDVFYHVTNNGKAGVIHAGKLLPTFNLSANVSFTAPINNGTEPPNKPGNNQSSSSSGGSWHLHVLIFLMVVLCWKWQLKAVNSDV
;
A
#
# COMPACT_ATOMS: atom_id res chain seq x y z
N MET A 1 1.79 -5.45 -60.12
CA MET A 1 0.84 -6.53 -59.74
C MET A 1 1.39 -7.16 -58.46
N ASN A 2 1.10 -6.58 -57.30
CA ASN A 2 -0.03 -6.84 -56.39
C ASN A 2 -0.11 -8.28 -55.87
N ARG A 3 0.33 -8.48 -54.62
CA ARG A 3 -0.28 -9.28 -53.52
C ARG A 3 0.43 -8.86 -52.20
N SER A 4 -0.06 -7.87 -51.45
CA SER A 4 -1.06 -7.97 -50.36
C SER A 4 -0.68 -8.99 -49.28
N ILE A 5 0.00 -8.51 -48.24
CA ILE A 5 0.25 -9.19 -46.96
C ILE A 5 -0.85 -8.74 -45.99
N LEU A 6 -1.64 -9.68 -45.48
CA LEU A 6 -2.70 -9.44 -44.49
C LEU A 6 -2.12 -9.76 -43.11
N PHE A 7 -1.77 -8.72 -42.35
CA PHE A 7 -1.45 -8.82 -40.93
C PHE A 7 -2.77 -8.79 -40.14
N ILE A 8 -3.08 -9.85 -39.40
CA ILE A 8 -4.19 -9.86 -38.43
C ILE A 8 -3.61 -9.37 -37.11
N LEU A 9 -3.94 -8.13 -36.77
CA LEU A 9 -3.60 -7.49 -35.50
C LEU A 9 -4.74 -7.80 -34.53
N THR A 10 -4.51 -8.71 -33.57
CA THR A 10 -5.47 -8.98 -32.50
C THR A 10 -5.24 -7.94 -31.40
N VAL A 11 -6.12 -6.95 -31.31
CA VAL A 11 -6.09 -5.92 -30.27
C VAL A 11 -6.76 -6.48 -29.02
N LEU A 12 -5.95 -6.86 -28.03
CA LEU A 12 -6.39 -7.13 -26.67
C LEU A 12 -6.66 -5.79 -25.98
N VAL A 13 -7.93 -5.43 -25.84
CA VAL A 13 -8.36 -4.26 -25.07
C VAL A 13 -8.41 -4.68 -23.59
N LEU A 14 -7.35 -4.33 -22.83
CA LEU A 14 -7.32 -4.42 -21.38
C LEU A 14 -8.21 -3.30 -20.80
N PHE A 15 -9.37 -3.65 -20.26
CA PHE A 15 -10.20 -2.72 -19.51
C PHE A 15 -9.61 -2.58 -18.10
N LYS A 16 -8.96 -1.45 -17.82
CA LYS A 16 -8.63 -1.03 -16.45
C LYS A 16 -9.95 -0.61 -15.78
N ALA A 17 -10.40 -1.35 -14.77
CA ALA A 17 -11.45 -0.88 -13.89
C ALA A 17 -10.88 0.29 -13.06
N ASN A 18 -11.29 1.51 -13.38
CA ASN A 18 -11.11 2.64 -12.47
C ASN A 18 -12.23 2.53 -11.43
N ALA A 19 -11.90 2.66 -10.14
CA ALA A 19 -12.91 2.80 -9.11
C ALA A 19 -13.89 3.90 -9.53
N LEU A 20 -15.18 3.59 -9.52
CA LEU A 20 -16.19 4.60 -9.83
C LEU A 20 -16.16 5.66 -8.73
N PRO A 21 -16.25 6.95 -9.09
CA PRO A 21 -16.31 8.01 -8.08
C PRO A 21 -17.52 7.77 -7.16
N ASN A 22 -17.33 8.01 -5.87
CA ASN A 22 -18.42 8.04 -4.90
C ASN A 22 -19.37 9.19 -5.24
N ASP A 23 -20.67 8.94 -5.12
CA ASP A 23 -21.71 9.94 -5.34
C ASP A 23 -21.91 10.77 -4.06
N THR A 24 -20.86 11.50 -3.67
CA THR A 24 -20.96 12.49 -2.60
C THR A 24 -21.80 13.68 -3.08
N GLU A 25 -22.58 14.27 -2.18
CA GLU A 25 -23.29 15.51 -2.52
C GLU A 25 -22.29 16.68 -2.63
N ASN A 26 -22.61 17.68 -3.47
CA ASN A 26 -21.86 18.92 -3.52
C ASN A 26 -21.77 19.53 -2.11
N PHE A 27 -20.56 19.82 -1.64
CA PHE A 27 -20.32 20.31 -0.29
C PHE A 27 -20.68 19.29 0.81
N TYR A 28 -20.38 18.01 0.57
CA TYR A 28 -20.52 16.93 1.55
C TYR A 28 -19.95 17.32 2.93
N LEU A 29 -20.77 17.18 3.99
CA LEU A 29 -20.45 17.58 5.36
C LEU A 29 -19.97 19.04 5.53
N CYS A 30 -20.42 19.95 4.66
CA CYS A 30 -20.08 21.37 4.76
C CYS A 30 -21.09 22.15 5.61
N ALA A 31 -20.94 22.08 6.93
CA ALA A 31 -21.64 22.99 7.82
C ALA A 31 -21.06 24.41 7.73
N GLY A 32 -21.87 25.44 7.98
CA GLY A 32 -21.40 26.82 8.11
C GLY A 32 -20.71 27.38 6.86
N LYS A 33 -21.13 26.95 5.65
CA LYS A 33 -20.51 27.36 4.39
C LYS A 33 -20.39 28.88 4.26
N THR A 34 -19.17 29.36 4.02
CA THR A 34 -18.87 30.76 3.73
C THR A 34 -18.34 30.92 2.30
N THR A 35 -19.01 31.80 1.55
CA THR A 35 -18.54 32.31 0.24
C THR A 35 -18.43 33.84 0.24
N GLU A 36 -18.70 34.48 1.37
CA GLU A 36 -18.56 35.92 1.53
C GLU A 36 -17.09 36.25 1.81
N SER A 37 -16.56 37.28 1.14
CA SER A 37 -15.14 37.65 1.20
C SER A 37 -14.16 36.58 0.69
N THR A 38 -14.65 35.60 -0.08
CA THR A 38 -13.82 34.59 -0.77
C THR A 38 -13.62 34.95 -2.23
N THR A 39 -12.46 34.63 -2.79
CA THR A 39 -12.14 34.80 -4.22
C THR A 39 -11.11 33.75 -4.61
N TRP A 40 -11.07 33.35 -5.89
CA TRP A 40 -10.00 32.51 -6.45
C TRP A 40 -8.65 33.26 -6.43
N ASN A 41 -8.07 33.38 -5.24
CA ASN A 41 -6.85 34.10 -4.93
C ASN A 41 -6.27 33.53 -3.63
N PHE A 42 -5.00 33.85 -3.37
CA PHE A 42 -4.24 33.25 -2.31
C PHE A 42 -4.87 33.41 -0.92
N GLY A 43 -5.07 32.27 -0.25
CA GLY A 43 -5.67 32.14 1.09
C GLY A 43 -7.19 32.32 1.14
N THR A 44 -7.85 32.62 0.02
CA THR A 44 -9.29 32.95 -0.01
C THR A 44 -10.09 32.12 -1.00
N ALA A 45 -9.48 31.14 -1.65
CA ALA A 45 -10.16 30.32 -2.66
C ALA A 45 -10.93 29.17 -2.03
N PRO A 46 -12.05 28.71 -2.62
CA PRO A 46 -13.12 29.49 -3.24
C PRO A 46 -14.37 29.54 -2.35
N ALA A 47 -14.53 28.59 -1.44
CA ALA A 47 -15.55 28.52 -0.41
C ALA A 47 -14.93 27.82 0.81
N PHE A 48 -15.49 28.01 2.00
CA PHE A 48 -14.98 27.41 3.23
C PHE A 48 -16.12 26.83 4.07
N CYS A 49 -15.86 25.76 4.82
CA CYS A 49 -16.83 25.09 5.68
C CYS A 49 -16.25 24.88 7.08
N ASP A 50 -17.11 24.75 8.09
CA ASP A 50 -16.68 24.43 9.45
C ASP A 50 -15.80 23.16 9.45
N ILE A 51 -14.74 23.16 10.26
CA ILE A 51 -13.78 22.04 10.35
C ILE A 51 -14.37 20.87 11.15
N SER A 52 -15.25 21.16 12.12
CA SER A 52 -15.79 20.20 13.09
C SER A 52 -16.38 18.90 12.52
N PRO A 53 -16.90 18.82 11.27
CA PRO A 53 -17.34 17.54 10.70
C PRO A 53 -16.19 16.60 10.31
N PHE A 54 -14.97 17.12 10.17
CA PHE A 54 -13.79 16.36 9.75
C PHE A 54 -12.70 16.30 10.83
N GLY A 55 -12.57 17.35 11.65
CA GLY A 55 -11.48 17.46 12.61
C GLY A 55 -11.69 18.48 13.72
N ASP A 56 -10.62 18.84 14.41
CA ASP A 56 -10.67 19.74 15.56
C ASP A 56 -10.29 21.19 15.19
N PRO A 57 -11.24 22.15 15.18
CA PRO A 57 -10.92 23.55 14.96
C PRO A 57 -9.99 24.14 16.04
N LYS A 58 -10.04 23.62 17.28
CA LYS A 58 -9.21 24.13 18.38
C LYS A 58 -7.74 23.80 18.16
N PHE A 59 -7.43 22.57 17.75
CA PHE A 59 -6.09 22.20 17.28
C PHE A 59 -5.55 23.18 16.23
N VAL A 60 -6.36 23.49 15.21
CA VAL A 60 -5.94 24.42 14.15
C VAL A 60 -5.70 25.81 14.72
N ASP A 61 -6.58 26.29 15.61
CA ASP A 61 -6.46 27.60 16.24
C ASP A 61 -5.26 27.72 17.18
N ASP A 62 -4.94 26.67 17.92
CA ASP A 62 -3.88 26.69 18.93
C ASP A 62 -2.50 26.48 18.31
N TYR A 63 -2.37 25.56 17.33
CA TYR A 63 -1.07 25.13 16.81
C TYR A 63 -0.77 25.60 15.39
N LEU A 64 -1.81 25.87 14.60
CA LEU A 64 -1.68 26.22 13.18
C LEU A 64 -2.16 27.64 12.89
N SER A 65 -2.31 28.49 13.91
CA SER A 65 -2.83 29.86 13.78
C SER A 65 -2.10 30.71 12.73
N GLN A 66 -0.80 30.48 12.56
CA GLN A 66 0.07 31.19 11.62
C GLN A 66 -0.31 30.90 10.17
N ILE A 67 -0.97 29.78 9.89
CA ILE A 67 -1.37 29.37 8.55
C ILE A 67 -2.90 29.38 8.36
N ILE A 68 -3.62 30.13 9.21
CA ILE A 68 -5.02 30.47 9.01
C ILE A 68 -5.12 31.83 8.33
N PHE A 69 -5.84 31.94 7.21
CA PHE A 69 -6.12 33.24 6.60
C PHE A 69 -7.20 33.97 7.41
N ASN A 70 -6.88 35.11 8.02
CA ASN A 70 -7.82 35.88 8.84
C ASN A 70 -8.58 36.94 8.03
N SER A 71 -9.85 36.68 7.72
CA SER A 71 -10.66 37.61 6.94
C SER A 71 -11.12 38.89 7.67
N GLU A 72 -10.86 39.00 8.98
CA GLU A 72 -11.09 40.23 9.75
C GLU A 72 -9.98 41.28 9.51
N SER A 73 -8.81 40.83 9.05
CA SER A 73 -7.66 41.68 8.75
C SER A 73 -7.77 42.39 7.39
N ASP A 74 -6.98 43.44 7.19
CA ASP A 74 -6.80 44.01 5.84
C ASP A 74 -6.26 42.94 4.89
N VAL A 75 -6.99 42.70 3.79
CA VAL A 75 -6.74 41.57 2.88
C VAL A 75 -5.35 41.59 2.24
N VAL A 76 -4.76 42.77 2.03
CA VAL A 76 -3.43 42.89 1.39
C VAL A 76 -2.35 42.55 2.40
N VAL A 77 -2.47 43.10 3.62
CA VAL A 77 -1.55 42.81 4.72
C VAL A 77 -1.62 41.34 5.10
N GLU A 78 -2.82 40.81 5.26
CA GLU A 78 -3.06 39.43 5.67
C GLU A 78 -2.55 38.43 4.63
N ARG A 79 -2.82 38.67 3.34
CA ARG A 79 -2.33 37.79 2.28
C ARG A 79 -0.81 37.71 2.26
N ARG A 80 -0.12 38.83 2.48
CA ARG A 80 1.35 38.83 2.57
C ARG A 80 1.84 37.99 3.74
N ARG A 81 1.24 38.17 4.92
CA ARG A 81 1.55 37.40 6.12
C ARG A 81 1.35 35.90 5.88
N TYR A 82 0.14 35.53 5.47
CA TYR A 82 -0.26 34.15 5.17
C TYR A 82 0.65 33.50 4.11
N MET A 83 1.00 34.21 3.04
CA MET A 83 1.83 33.67 1.97
C MET A 83 3.28 33.47 2.37
N ASN A 84 3.85 34.30 3.25
CA ASN A 84 5.17 34.04 3.80
C ASN A 84 5.19 32.75 4.64
N GLU A 85 4.21 32.58 5.54
CA GLU A 85 4.08 31.40 6.40
C GLU A 85 3.88 30.13 5.57
N LEU A 86 2.92 30.13 4.63
CA LEU A 86 2.71 28.98 3.77
C LEU A 86 3.87 28.69 2.83
N ASN A 87 4.60 29.71 2.36
CA ASN A 87 5.81 29.46 1.58
C ASN A 87 6.87 28.71 2.40
N ALA A 88 7.06 29.08 3.67
CA ALA A 88 7.95 28.36 4.59
C ALA A 88 7.48 26.91 4.79
N VAL A 89 6.19 26.72 5.08
CA VAL A 89 5.59 25.40 5.28
C VAL A 89 5.74 24.50 4.04
N ILE A 90 5.34 24.97 2.86
CA ILE A 90 5.40 24.18 1.61
C ILE A 90 6.85 23.80 1.27
N LYS A 91 7.81 24.72 1.45
CA LYS A 91 9.23 24.44 1.18
C LYS A 91 9.77 23.33 2.08
N ILE A 92 9.51 23.42 3.39
CA ILE A 92 9.98 22.41 4.35
C ILE A 92 9.28 21.08 4.05
N ALA A 93 7.96 21.10 3.88
CA ALA A 93 7.18 19.90 3.66
C ALA A 93 7.59 19.14 2.40
N ALA A 94 7.70 19.84 1.27
CA ALA A 94 8.11 19.23 0.00
C ALA A 94 9.53 18.67 0.07
N LYS A 95 10.46 19.40 0.72
CA LYS A 95 11.85 18.96 0.89
C LYS A 95 11.94 17.73 1.78
N TYR A 96 11.28 17.76 2.94
CA TYR A 96 11.24 16.64 3.89
C TYR A 96 10.67 15.39 3.22
N TYR A 97 9.48 15.51 2.61
CA TYR A 97 8.84 14.41 1.90
C TYR A 97 9.76 13.77 0.86
N LEU A 98 10.39 14.58 0.00
CA LEU A 98 11.31 14.05 -1.02
C LEU A 98 12.55 13.41 -0.40
N SER A 99 13.08 13.96 0.70
CA SER A 99 14.26 13.38 1.37
C SER A 99 13.98 11.99 1.94
N VAL A 100 12.75 11.73 2.39
CA VAL A 100 12.32 10.42 2.87
C VAL A 100 12.10 9.45 1.71
N ARG A 101 11.41 9.90 0.65
CA ARG A 101 11.07 9.06 -0.51
C ARG A 101 12.25 8.79 -1.45
N LYS A 102 13.17 9.74 -1.58
CA LYS A 102 14.35 9.70 -2.46
C LYS A 102 15.54 10.41 -1.80
N PRO A 103 16.22 9.75 -0.84
CA PRO A 103 17.30 10.37 -0.07
C PRO A 103 18.53 10.75 -0.91
N ASP A 104 18.66 10.22 -2.12
CA ASP A 104 19.74 10.49 -3.07
C ASP A 104 19.35 11.49 -4.18
N ALA A 105 18.20 12.18 -4.04
CA ALA A 105 17.78 13.22 -4.98
C ALA A 105 18.86 14.33 -5.09
N SER A 106 19.13 14.77 -6.32
CA SER A 106 20.07 15.88 -6.53
C SER A 106 19.47 17.19 -6.03
N ASN A 107 20.32 18.18 -5.74
CA ASN A 107 19.86 19.51 -5.31
C ASN A 107 18.93 20.15 -6.36
N GLU A 108 19.21 19.93 -7.66
CA GLU A 108 18.38 20.42 -8.76
C GLU A 108 17.00 19.75 -8.75
N GLU A 109 16.93 18.43 -8.50
CA GLU A 109 15.65 17.72 -8.37
C GLU A 109 14.86 18.19 -7.15
N VAL A 110 15.53 18.42 -6.02
CA VAL A 110 14.89 18.97 -4.80
C VAL A 110 14.28 20.34 -5.07
N LEU A 111 15.01 21.24 -5.74
CA LEU A 111 14.49 22.58 -6.09
C LEU A 111 13.35 22.50 -7.10
N ALA A 112 13.47 21.63 -8.10
CA ALA A 112 12.41 21.39 -9.08
C ALA A 112 11.14 20.83 -8.42
N TRP A 113 11.29 19.88 -7.51
CA TRP A 113 10.19 19.30 -6.74
C TRP A 113 9.48 20.34 -5.86
N ILE A 114 10.24 21.16 -5.13
CA ILE A 114 9.66 22.26 -4.34
C ILE A 114 8.85 23.19 -5.23
N ASN A 115 9.37 23.55 -6.41
CA ASN A 115 8.64 24.41 -7.34
C ASN A 115 7.38 23.73 -7.92
N ALA A 116 7.48 22.44 -8.22
CA ALA A 116 6.35 21.63 -8.66
C ALA A 116 5.22 21.63 -7.61
N ILE A 117 5.54 21.35 -6.34
CA ILE A 117 4.54 21.32 -5.26
C ILE A 117 3.91 22.70 -5.03
N LYS A 118 4.69 23.78 -5.06
CA LYS A 118 4.16 25.16 -5.04
C LYS A 118 3.19 25.42 -6.19
N THR A 119 3.53 24.93 -7.37
CA THR A 119 2.70 25.09 -8.56
C THR A 119 1.41 24.29 -8.45
N VAL A 120 1.46 23.04 -8.01
CA VAL A 120 0.26 22.21 -7.76
C VAL A 120 -0.64 22.89 -6.75
N ALA A 121 -0.07 23.34 -5.62
CA ALA A 121 -0.86 24.03 -4.61
C ALA A 121 -1.51 25.32 -5.16
N ASN A 122 -0.82 26.07 -6.03
CA ASN A 122 -1.39 27.26 -6.66
C ASN A 122 -2.48 26.86 -7.67
N GLN A 123 -2.21 25.82 -8.46
CA GLN A 123 -3.12 25.35 -9.49
C GLN A 123 -4.46 24.92 -8.90
N GLU A 124 -4.40 24.10 -7.87
CA GLU A 124 -5.55 23.47 -7.28
C GLU A 124 -6.30 24.41 -6.33
N THR A 125 -5.61 25.16 -5.46
CA THR A 125 -6.30 25.87 -4.38
C THR A 125 -5.83 27.29 -4.11
N PHE A 126 -4.92 27.83 -4.93
CA PHE A 126 -4.24 29.09 -4.61
C PHE A 126 -3.68 29.07 -3.17
N TRP A 127 -3.08 27.95 -2.77
CA TRP A 127 -2.53 27.76 -1.41
C TRP A 127 -3.56 28.01 -0.30
N SER A 128 -4.85 27.77 -0.55
CA SER A 128 -5.90 28.02 0.44
C SER A 128 -6.24 26.71 1.16
N HIS A 129 -6.15 26.70 2.49
CA HIS A 129 -6.57 25.56 3.30
C HIS A 129 -7.43 25.99 4.49
N TYR A 130 -6.89 26.77 5.44
CA TYR A 130 -7.66 27.28 6.58
C TYR A 130 -8.01 28.77 6.43
N PHE A 131 -9.21 29.13 6.89
CA PHE A 131 -9.75 30.48 6.82
C PHE A 131 -10.58 30.79 8.05
N ARG A 132 -10.32 31.92 8.69
CA ARG A 132 -11.16 32.44 9.78
C ARG A 132 -12.18 33.40 9.21
N SER A 133 -13.45 33.07 9.36
CA SER A 133 -14.55 33.84 8.77
C SER A 133 -14.93 35.05 9.62
N ILE A 134 -15.03 36.22 9.00
CA ILE A 134 -15.52 37.46 9.64
C ILE A 134 -17.00 37.38 10.07
N LEU A 135 -17.76 36.40 9.57
CA LEU A 135 -19.20 36.29 9.85
C LEU A 135 -19.49 35.67 11.21
N ASP A 136 -18.69 34.69 11.61
CA ASP A 136 -18.89 33.91 12.83
C ASP A 136 -17.60 33.71 13.64
N SER A 137 -16.49 34.31 13.20
CA SER A 137 -15.13 34.17 13.76
C SER A 137 -14.65 32.72 13.88
N LYS A 138 -15.30 31.76 13.20
CA LYS A 138 -14.90 30.36 13.21
C LYS A 138 -13.80 30.09 12.21
N THR A 139 -12.93 29.15 12.57
CA THR A 139 -11.96 28.57 11.65
C THR A 139 -12.62 27.50 10.79
N LYS A 140 -12.41 27.63 9.49
CA LYS A 140 -13.05 26.87 8.42
C LYS A 140 -11.99 26.32 7.48
N MET A 141 -12.30 25.21 6.82
CA MET A 141 -11.45 24.57 5.81
C MET A 141 -12.01 24.83 4.41
N MET A 142 -11.10 25.05 3.45
CA MET A 142 -11.42 25.30 2.05
C MET A 142 -12.14 24.11 1.42
N ARG A 143 -13.16 24.43 0.61
CA ARG A 143 -13.78 23.50 -0.34
C ARG A 143 -13.73 24.00 -1.77
N GLY A 144 -13.20 23.18 -2.67
CA GLY A 144 -13.01 23.41 -4.11
C GLY A 144 -13.92 22.55 -4.98
N ASP A 145 -13.78 22.66 -6.31
CA ASP A 145 -14.55 21.91 -7.33
C ASP A 145 -16.01 21.60 -6.95
N ASN A 146 -16.82 22.65 -6.95
CA ASN A 146 -18.25 22.57 -6.62
C ASN A 146 -18.55 21.99 -5.22
N GLY A 147 -17.56 22.02 -4.32
CA GLY A 147 -17.67 21.56 -2.95
C GLY A 147 -17.01 20.21 -2.68
N HIS A 148 -16.41 19.55 -3.67
CA HIS A 148 -15.79 18.23 -3.50
C HIS A 148 -14.32 18.26 -3.11
N GLY A 149 -13.58 19.30 -3.49
CA GLY A 149 -12.14 19.39 -3.21
C GLY A 149 -11.86 19.87 -1.78
N HIS A 150 -10.87 19.31 -1.09
CA HIS A 150 -10.38 19.76 0.22
C HIS A 150 -9.03 20.49 0.08
N GLY A 151 -8.82 21.61 0.79
CA GLY A 151 -7.81 22.65 0.45
C GLY A 151 -6.30 22.31 0.44
N MET A 152 -5.50 23.26 -0.05
CA MET A 152 -4.07 23.26 -0.44
C MET A 152 -3.65 22.48 -1.69
N MET A 153 -3.97 21.21 -1.86
CA MET A 153 -3.69 20.51 -3.13
C MET A 153 -4.92 19.83 -3.73
N GLN A 154 -6.10 20.09 -3.16
CA GLN A 154 -7.40 19.67 -3.67
C GLN A 154 -7.58 18.15 -3.78
N ILE A 155 -7.71 17.51 -2.62
CA ILE A 155 -8.13 16.12 -2.54
C ILE A 155 -9.65 16.06 -2.70
N ASP A 156 -10.10 15.43 -3.78
CA ASP A 156 -11.52 15.36 -4.16
C ASP A 156 -12.26 14.23 -3.44
N ASP A 157 -13.32 14.56 -2.71
CA ASP A 157 -14.09 13.60 -1.91
C ASP A 157 -14.86 12.56 -2.73
N ARG A 158 -15.01 12.72 -4.06
CA ARG A 158 -15.61 11.69 -4.91
C ARG A 158 -14.61 10.59 -5.24
N TRP A 159 -13.36 10.96 -5.48
CA TRP A 159 -12.29 10.05 -5.89
C TRP A 159 -11.45 9.53 -4.72
N HIS A 160 -11.41 10.30 -3.63
CA HIS A 160 -10.61 10.03 -2.43
C HIS A 160 -11.48 10.02 -1.17
N PHE A 161 -12.76 9.65 -1.30
CA PHE A 161 -13.77 9.63 -0.23
C PHE A 161 -13.25 8.98 1.05
N THR A 162 -12.57 7.85 0.87
CA THR A 162 -11.88 7.11 1.92
C THR A 162 -10.94 7.99 2.73
N GLN A 163 -9.95 8.61 2.09
CA GLN A 163 -8.95 9.40 2.78
C GLN A 163 -9.54 10.66 3.40
N ILE A 164 -10.59 11.22 2.79
CA ILE A 164 -11.35 12.32 3.38
C ILE A 164 -12.02 11.92 4.70
N ASN A 165 -12.68 10.75 4.75
CA ASN A 165 -13.31 10.26 5.98
C ASN A 165 -12.30 9.81 7.05
N GLU A 166 -11.05 9.50 6.66
CA GLU A 166 -9.94 9.24 7.59
C GLU A 166 -9.36 10.53 8.20
N GLY A 167 -9.87 11.70 7.84
CA GLY A 167 -9.40 12.99 8.36
C GLY A 167 -8.26 13.63 7.54
N LYS A 168 -7.72 12.94 6.53
CA LYS A 168 -6.63 13.48 5.68
C LYS A 168 -7.06 14.67 4.84
N GLY A 169 -8.35 14.98 4.80
CA GLY A 169 -8.90 16.16 4.14
C GLY A 169 -8.68 17.45 4.90
N TRP A 170 -8.71 17.42 6.25
CA TRP A 170 -8.78 18.63 7.07
C TRP A 170 -7.47 19.01 7.73
N GLN A 171 -6.62 18.04 8.07
CA GLN A 171 -5.31 18.33 8.63
C GLN A 171 -4.36 18.61 7.46
N ILE A 172 -3.89 19.85 7.39
CA ILE A 172 -3.11 20.38 6.26
C ILE A 172 -1.88 19.55 5.86
N PHE A 173 -1.15 18.98 6.82
CA PHE A 173 0.05 18.18 6.59
C PHE A 173 -0.29 16.79 6.10
N GLU A 174 -1.31 16.13 6.68
CA GLU A 174 -1.82 14.86 6.15
C GLU A 174 -2.35 15.01 4.73
N ASN A 175 -3.08 16.11 4.48
CA ASN A 175 -3.59 16.45 3.17
C ASN A 175 -2.46 16.62 2.15
N MET A 176 -1.44 17.39 2.52
CA MET A 176 -0.26 17.60 1.68
C MET A 176 0.53 16.31 1.45
N ILE A 177 0.73 15.47 2.46
CA ILE A 177 1.42 14.17 2.32
C ILE A 177 0.66 13.31 1.32
N TYR A 178 -0.65 13.18 1.49
CA TYR A 178 -1.46 12.37 0.59
C TYR A 178 -1.45 12.90 -0.84
N ALA A 179 -1.56 14.22 -1.03
CA ALA A 179 -1.46 14.84 -2.35
C ALA A 179 -0.07 14.64 -2.98
N MET A 180 0.99 14.80 -2.17
CA MET A 180 2.36 14.57 -2.61
C MET A 180 2.61 13.11 -2.96
N GLU A 181 1.96 12.15 -2.29
CA GLU A 181 2.05 10.73 -2.64
C GLU A 181 1.52 10.45 -4.05
N ILE A 182 0.31 10.94 -4.34
CA ILE A 182 -0.30 10.79 -5.67
C ILE A 182 0.58 11.47 -6.72
N PHE A 183 1.01 12.70 -6.45
CA PHE A 183 1.84 13.46 -7.39
C PHE A 183 3.24 12.84 -7.57
N TYR A 184 3.83 12.28 -6.51
CA TYR A 184 5.16 11.69 -6.54
C TYR A 184 5.21 10.40 -7.35
N ALA A 185 4.19 9.54 -7.24
CA ALA A 185 4.08 8.36 -8.10
C ALA A 185 4.15 8.75 -9.59
N GLU A 186 3.43 9.81 -9.97
CA GLU A 186 3.45 10.30 -11.36
C GLU A 186 4.71 11.09 -11.71
N TRP A 187 5.34 11.75 -10.73
CA TRP A 187 6.67 12.35 -10.89
C TRP A 187 7.72 11.30 -11.23
N GLN A 188 7.66 10.12 -10.62
CA GLN A 188 8.53 8.98 -10.94
C GLN A 188 8.24 8.48 -12.36
N ASN A 189 6.98 8.22 -12.69
CA ASN A 189 6.60 7.76 -14.04
C ASN A 189 7.00 8.78 -15.13
N ALA A 190 6.95 10.08 -14.83
CA ALA A 190 7.23 11.14 -15.77
C ALA A 190 8.70 11.16 -16.25
N SER A 191 9.66 10.57 -15.52
CA SER A 191 11.05 10.51 -16.00
C SER A 191 11.23 9.60 -17.23
N GLU A 192 10.29 8.69 -17.46
CA GLU A 192 10.31 7.71 -18.55
C GLU A 192 9.21 7.96 -19.60
N ALA A 193 8.36 8.98 -19.38
CA ALA A 193 7.26 9.29 -20.27
C ALA A 193 7.76 9.78 -21.64
N THR A 194 7.15 9.28 -22.72
CA THR A 194 7.57 9.59 -24.11
C THR A 194 7.40 11.06 -24.51
N CYS A 195 6.56 11.80 -23.78
CA CYS A 195 6.36 13.24 -23.96
C CYS A 195 7.38 14.10 -23.20
N VAL A 196 8.27 13.49 -22.41
CA VAL A 196 9.32 14.18 -21.66
C VAL A 196 10.66 13.90 -22.34
N SER A 197 11.37 14.96 -22.73
CA SER A 197 12.58 14.84 -23.55
C SER A 197 13.75 14.17 -22.80
N SER A 198 13.78 14.31 -21.47
CA SER A 198 14.77 13.70 -20.58
C SER A 198 14.28 13.71 -19.13
N ALA A 199 14.75 12.76 -18.32
CA ALA A 199 14.39 12.64 -16.89
C ALA A 199 14.69 13.90 -16.05
N ASN A 200 15.62 14.74 -16.50
CA ASN A 200 16.03 15.98 -15.84
C ASN A 200 15.43 17.24 -16.49
N ASN A 201 14.55 17.09 -17.48
CA ASN A 201 13.75 18.20 -17.99
C ASN A 201 12.59 18.47 -17.02
N TRP A 202 12.93 19.15 -15.92
CA TRP A 202 12.02 19.39 -14.80
C TRP A 202 10.71 20.08 -15.19
N PRO A 203 10.68 21.09 -16.08
CA PRO A 203 9.42 21.66 -16.55
C PRO A 203 8.50 20.63 -17.23
N GLU A 204 9.02 19.83 -18.16
CA GLU A 204 8.22 18.80 -18.84
C GLU A 204 7.80 17.68 -17.90
N ARG A 205 8.72 17.23 -17.02
CA ARG A 205 8.44 16.21 -16.01
C ARG A 205 7.33 16.65 -15.06
N THR A 206 7.37 17.91 -14.60
CA THR A 206 6.33 18.49 -13.74
C THR A 206 4.97 18.52 -14.45
N ARG A 207 4.93 18.94 -15.71
CA ARG A 207 3.68 18.98 -16.50
C ARG A 207 3.11 17.60 -16.75
N ALA A 208 3.97 16.62 -17.00
CA ALA A 208 3.58 15.23 -17.17
C ALA A 208 2.98 14.65 -15.89
N ALA A 209 3.67 14.84 -14.76
CA ALA A 209 3.17 14.44 -13.44
C ALA A 209 1.83 15.11 -13.12
N TYR A 210 1.70 16.42 -13.35
CA TYR A 210 0.44 17.14 -13.11
C TYR A 210 -0.71 16.64 -14.00
N SER A 211 -0.45 16.36 -15.26
CA SER A 211 -1.46 15.82 -16.18
C SER A 211 -2.05 14.51 -15.67
N ALA A 212 -1.19 13.65 -15.11
CA ALA A 212 -1.60 12.38 -14.51
C ALA A 212 -2.25 12.57 -13.14
N TYR A 213 -1.74 13.47 -12.30
CA TYR A 213 -2.35 13.84 -11.02
C TYR A 213 -3.80 14.29 -11.19
N ASN A 214 -4.05 15.18 -12.16
CA ASN A 214 -5.38 15.74 -12.40
C ASN A 214 -6.27 14.85 -13.30
N GLY A 215 -5.68 14.05 -14.19
CA GLY A 215 -6.41 13.26 -15.18
C GLY A 215 -6.44 11.75 -14.95
N GLY A 216 -5.76 11.27 -13.90
CA GLY A 216 -5.43 9.88 -13.65
C GLY A 216 -4.16 9.40 -14.38
N PRO A 217 -3.55 8.27 -13.95
CA PRO A 217 -2.22 7.83 -14.42
C PRO A 217 -2.08 7.69 -15.94
N THR A 218 -3.16 7.33 -16.63
CA THR A 218 -3.18 7.17 -18.10
C THR A 218 -3.04 8.48 -18.88
N LYS A 219 -3.09 9.63 -18.19
CA LYS A 219 -3.05 10.98 -18.79
C LYS A 219 -1.68 11.64 -18.69
N ILE A 220 -0.63 10.92 -18.34
CA ILE A 220 0.73 11.46 -18.16
C ILE A 220 1.24 12.31 -19.34
N CYS A 221 0.84 12.00 -20.58
CA CYS A 221 1.19 12.79 -21.78
C CYS A 221 0.04 13.65 -22.35
N ARG A 222 -1.02 13.88 -21.57
CA ARG A 222 -2.16 14.73 -21.97
C ARG A 222 -1.70 16.14 -22.32
N TRP A 223 -0.87 16.77 -21.49
CA TRP A 223 -0.36 18.14 -21.72
C TRP A 223 0.31 18.36 -23.09
N SER A 224 0.91 17.33 -23.68
CA SER A 224 1.63 17.43 -24.95
C SER A 224 0.75 17.01 -26.13
N ASN A 225 -0.04 15.93 -25.96
CA ASN A 225 -0.81 15.34 -27.06
C ASN A 225 -2.18 16.00 -27.26
N ASN A 226 -2.85 16.36 -26.18
CA ASN A 226 -4.19 16.94 -26.18
C ASN A 226 -4.42 17.69 -24.86
N PRO A 227 -3.76 18.84 -24.67
CA PRO A 227 -3.78 19.56 -23.39
C PRO A 227 -5.21 19.94 -22.99
N ALA A 228 -5.54 19.67 -21.74
CA ALA A 228 -6.73 20.23 -21.11
C ALA A 228 -6.45 21.66 -20.65
N TRP A 229 -7.49 22.47 -20.46
CA TRP A 229 -7.33 23.85 -20.00
C TRP A 229 -6.63 23.94 -18.62
N GLN A 230 -6.75 22.89 -17.80
CA GLN A 230 -6.01 22.76 -16.54
C GLN A 230 -4.50 22.60 -16.76
N ASP A 231 -4.06 21.89 -17.80
CA ASP A 231 -2.64 21.70 -18.11
C ASP A 231 -2.00 23.02 -18.55
N ASP A 232 -2.71 23.79 -19.37
CA ASP A 232 -2.28 25.13 -19.80
C ASP A 232 -2.29 26.12 -18.63
N GLY A 233 -3.31 26.06 -17.78
CA GLY A 233 -3.39 26.85 -16.55
C GLY A 233 -2.23 26.54 -15.59
N PHE A 234 -1.90 25.26 -15.42
CA PHE A 234 -0.76 24.82 -14.63
C PHE A 234 0.56 25.36 -15.19
N LEU A 235 0.79 25.23 -16.51
CA LEU A 235 1.99 25.80 -17.16
C LEU A 235 2.08 27.30 -16.91
N GLY A 236 0.99 28.04 -17.11
CA GLY A 236 0.96 29.48 -16.88
C GLY A 236 1.31 29.85 -15.42
N LYS A 237 0.86 29.06 -14.44
CA LYS A 237 1.21 29.27 -13.02
C LYS A 237 2.66 28.87 -12.72
N PHE A 238 3.16 27.81 -13.34
CA PHE A 238 4.55 27.36 -13.23
C PHE A 238 5.53 28.41 -13.75
N GLU A 239 5.22 29.03 -14.89
CA GLU A 239 6.08 30.05 -15.51
C GLU A 239 5.97 31.42 -14.83
N ALA A 240 4.75 31.80 -14.42
CA ALA A 240 4.52 33.12 -13.84
C ALA A 240 4.93 33.23 -12.37
N GLU A 241 4.95 32.10 -11.64
CA GLU A 241 5.25 32.00 -10.22
C GLU A 241 4.57 33.11 -9.38
N SER A 242 3.29 33.37 -9.67
CA SER A 242 2.59 34.58 -9.19
C SER A 242 2.49 34.71 -7.67
N TRP A 243 2.74 33.63 -6.93
CA TRP A 243 2.88 33.64 -5.47
C TRP A 243 4.05 34.52 -5.00
N GLN A 244 5.12 34.63 -5.78
CA GLN A 244 6.29 35.45 -5.44
C GLN A 244 5.93 36.92 -5.20
N LEU A 245 4.87 37.43 -5.84
CA LEU A 245 4.40 38.80 -5.65
C LEU A 245 3.87 39.07 -4.23
N TYR A 246 3.54 38.02 -3.49
CA TYR A 246 2.97 38.10 -2.14
C TYR A 246 3.96 37.69 -1.05
N ILE A 247 5.10 37.09 -1.42
CA ILE A 247 6.15 36.69 -0.49
C ILE A 247 7.15 37.83 -0.36
N THR A 248 7.38 38.28 0.87
CA THR A 248 8.38 39.31 1.18
C THR A 248 9.61 38.77 1.89
N ASP A 249 9.52 37.55 2.43
CA ASP A 249 10.65 36.86 3.03
C ASP A 249 10.68 35.39 2.55
N GLU A 250 11.50 35.13 1.53
CA GLU A 250 11.68 33.78 1.00
C GLU A 250 12.43 32.84 1.94
N MET A 251 13.13 33.40 2.93
CA MET A 251 13.99 32.69 3.87
C MET A 251 13.35 32.55 5.26
N LEU A 252 12.09 32.97 5.41
CA LEU A 252 11.35 32.80 6.65
C LEU A 252 11.41 31.34 7.11
N GLU A 253 11.83 31.13 8.35
CA GLU A 253 11.71 29.86 9.04
C GLU A 253 10.27 29.70 9.53
N SER A 254 9.71 28.49 9.38
CA SER A 254 8.35 28.21 9.84
C SER A 254 8.30 28.26 11.37
N ALA A 255 7.32 28.97 11.93
CA ALA A 255 7.03 28.91 13.36
C ALA A 255 6.43 27.55 13.79
N ILE A 256 5.98 26.75 12.81
CA ILE A 256 5.42 25.42 12.99
C ILE A 256 6.52 24.39 12.70
N ASP A 257 6.65 23.36 13.54
CA ASP A 257 7.54 22.22 13.29
C ASP A 257 6.94 21.29 12.23
N VAL A 258 7.19 21.64 10.97
CA VAL A 258 6.60 20.97 9.80
C VAL A 258 7.10 19.53 9.66
N GLU A 259 8.38 19.29 9.86
CA GLU A 259 8.96 17.94 9.69
C GLU A 259 8.34 16.98 10.70
N CYS A 260 8.20 17.42 11.96
CA CYS A 260 7.58 16.64 13.01
C CYS A 260 6.08 16.37 12.72
N LEU A 261 5.32 17.39 12.32
CA LEU A 261 3.90 17.21 11.96
C LEU A 261 3.68 16.32 10.74
N MET A 262 4.69 16.19 9.88
CA MET A 262 4.63 15.27 8.73
C MET A 262 4.97 13.82 9.07
N GLU A 263 5.63 13.57 10.19
CA GLU A 263 5.90 12.21 10.68
C GLU A 263 4.65 11.56 11.32
N GLY A 264 3.56 12.32 11.48
CA GLY A 264 2.31 11.83 12.07
C GLY A 264 2.40 11.56 13.57
N VAL A 265 3.46 12.05 14.24
CA VAL A 265 3.66 11.86 15.68
C VAL A 265 2.87 12.90 16.48
N GLU A 266 1.94 12.44 17.31
CA GLU A 266 1.13 13.27 18.21
C GLU A 266 1.98 14.07 19.22
N PHE A 267 3.24 13.66 19.44
CA PHE A 267 4.19 14.25 20.42
C PHE A 267 4.95 15.50 19.94
N CYS A 268 4.72 15.94 18.70
CA CYS A 268 5.37 17.14 18.13
C CYS A 268 4.85 18.46 18.69
N LEU A 269 3.79 18.40 19.51
CA LEU A 269 3.16 19.53 20.13
C LEU A 269 3.33 19.39 21.65
N PRO A 270 4.25 20.14 22.28
CA PRO A 270 4.28 20.19 23.72
C PRO A 270 2.94 20.79 24.18
N ASP A 271 2.11 19.96 24.83
CA ASP A 271 0.87 20.32 25.52
C ASP A 271 -0.46 20.25 24.74
N TYR A 272 -0.56 19.58 23.57
CA TYR A 272 -1.89 19.30 23.01
C TYR A 272 -2.65 18.32 23.89
N GLN A 273 -3.79 18.78 24.40
CA GLN A 273 -4.85 17.95 24.94
C GLN A 273 -6.04 18.17 24.01
N PRO A 274 -6.52 17.14 23.28
CA PRO A 274 -7.73 17.28 22.49
C PRO A 274 -8.85 17.82 23.38
N PRO A 275 -9.71 18.74 22.89
CA PRO A 275 -10.80 19.26 23.70
C PRO A 275 -11.65 18.08 24.21
N GLU A 276 -11.98 18.08 25.51
CA GLU A 276 -13.08 17.25 26.03
C GLU A 276 -14.30 17.57 25.16
N GLN A 277 -14.72 16.61 24.34
CA GLN A 277 -15.98 16.74 23.62
C GLN A 277 -17.07 16.82 24.69
N ASP A 278 -17.92 17.84 24.63
CA ASP A 278 -18.86 18.22 25.69
C ASP A 278 -19.86 17.08 26.09
N HIS A 279 -19.84 15.92 25.42
CA HIS A 279 -20.67 14.75 25.73
C HIS A 279 -20.06 13.35 25.52
N ASP A 280 -18.74 13.20 25.36
CA ASP A 280 -18.11 11.87 25.31
C ASP A 280 -17.16 11.67 26.50
N THR A 281 -17.48 10.72 27.37
CA THR A 281 -16.50 10.18 28.34
C THR A 281 -15.28 9.62 27.58
N ASP A 282 -14.10 9.60 28.20
CA ASP A 282 -12.89 8.97 27.62
C ASP A 282 -13.18 7.60 26.98
N GLU A 283 -14.06 6.83 27.63
CA GLU A 283 -14.50 5.51 27.20
C GLU A 283 -15.31 5.52 25.89
N GLN A 284 -16.13 6.54 25.65
CA GLN A 284 -16.88 6.69 24.40
C GLN A 284 -15.94 6.95 23.21
N VAL A 285 -14.90 7.76 23.40
CA VAL A 285 -13.87 7.97 22.38
C VAL A 285 -13.13 6.66 22.10
N TRP A 286 -12.86 5.85 23.13
CA TRP A 286 -12.17 4.57 22.97
C TRP A 286 -12.96 3.53 22.16
N TRP A 287 -14.29 3.61 22.15
CA TRP A 287 -15.10 2.66 21.38
C TRP A 287 -14.96 2.80 19.86
N PHE A 288 -14.52 3.96 19.37
CA PHE A 288 -14.45 4.26 17.93
C PHE A 288 -13.03 4.28 17.36
N ASN A 289 -12.01 4.10 18.20
CA ASN A 289 -10.61 4.18 17.79
C ASN A 289 -9.87 2.88 18.15
N PHE A 290 -8.76 2.62 17.45
CA PHE A 290 -7.77 1.69 17.99
C PHE A 290 -7.13 2.31 19.25
N LEU A 291 -6.69 1.46 20.16
CA LEU A 291 -6.10 1.84 21.43
C LEU A 291 -4.73 1.18 21.56
N THR A 292 -3.69 1.96 21.80
CA THR A 292 -2.37 1.42 22.11
C THR A 292 -2.21 1.37 23.62
N LEU A 293 -2.02 0.17 24.16
CA LEU A 293 -1.77 -0.01 25.59
C LEU A 293 -0.31 0.32 25.92
N THR A 294 -0.01 0.63 27.18
CA THR A 294 1.38 0.87 27.64
C THR A 294 2.29 -0.35 27.48
N THR A 295 1.73 -1.55 27.30
CA THR A 295 2.45 -2.79 27.00
C THR A 295 2.78 -2.96 25.50
N GLY A 296 2.32 -2.06 24.64
CA GLY A 296 2.68 -1.98 23.22
C GLY A 296 1.69 -2.66 22.26
N GLU A 297 0.66 -3.34 22.76
CA GLU A 297 -0.39 -3.94 21.93
C GLU A 297 -1.39 -2.90 21.43
N THR A 298 -1.93 -3.14 20.24
CA THR A 298 -3.01 -2.34 19.63
C THR A 298 -4.33 -3.07 19.80
N CYS A 299 -5.37 -2.38 20.26
CA CYS A 299 -6.60 -2.98 20.74
C CYS A 299 -7.86 -2.25 20.28
N LEU A 300 -9.00 -2.95 20.32
CA LEU A 300 -10.34 -2.36 20.34
C LEU A 300 -10.96 -2.58 21.71
N LEU A 301 -11.70 -1.59 22.22
CA LEU A 301 -12.55 -1.77 23.39
C LEU A 301 -13.92 -2.31 22.97
N VAL A 302 -14.19 -3.57 23.30
CA VAL A 302 -15.44 -4.28 22.94
C VAL A 302 -16.03 -4.93 24.19
N GLN A 303 -17.21 -4.44 24.62
CA GLN A 303 -17.93 -4.98 25.80
C GLN A 303 -17.04 -5.04 27.05
N ASP A 304 -16.40 -3.92 27.41
CA ASP A 304 -15.56 -3.80 28.59
C ASP A 304 -14.34 -4.76 28.61
N GLU A 305 -13.83 -5.13 27.44
CA GLU A 305 -12.60 -5.91 27.28
C GLU A 305 -11.73 -5.32 26.16
N TYR A 306 -10.42 -5.18 26.40
CA TYR A 306 -9.44 -4.88 25.37
C TYR A 306 -9.16 -6.12 24.52
N ARG A 307 -9.63 -6.08 23.26
CA ARG A 307 -9.35 -7.11 22.25
C ARG A 307 -8.15 -6.65 21.44
N CYS A 308 -7.01 -7.31 21.61
CA CYS A 308 -5.72 -6.79 21.16
C CYS A 308 -5.03 -7.70 20.15
N VAL A 309 -4.17 -7.09 19.34
CA VAL A 309 -3.11 -7.75 18.59
C VAL A 309 -1.75 -7.27 19.08
N ALA A 310 -0.72 -8.10 18.92
CA ALA A 310 0.61 -7.77 19.39
C ALA A 310 1.28 -6.61 18.61
N GLN A 311 0.85 -6.35 17.37
CA GLN A 311 1.44 -5.36 16.49
C GLN A 311 0.33 -4.54 15.81
N GLU A 312 0.54 -3.24 15.67
CA GLU A 312 -0.41 -2.31 15.03
C GLU A 312 -0.77 -2.69 13.60
N GLN A 313 0.19 -3.19 12.83
CA GLN A 313 -0.02 -3.66 11.47
C GLN A 313 -1.04 -4.80 11.33
N ASP A 314 -1.30 -5.54 12.42
CA ASP A 314 -2.31 -6.61 12.45
C ASP A 314 -3.70 -6.08 12.86
N ALA A 315 -3.84 -4.80 13.25
CA ALA A 315 -5.07 -4.27 13.86
C ALA A 315 -6.30 -4.32 12.93
N VAL A 316 -6.09 -4.36 11.60
CA VAL A 316 -7.13 -4.61 10.58
C VAL A 316 -7.96 -5.86 10.89
N CYS A 317 -7.34 -6.88 11.46
CA CYS A 317 -8.00 -8.13 11.74
C CYS A 317 -8.99 -8.01 12.91
N LEU A 318 -8.74 -7.10 13.87
CA LEU A 318 -9.68 -6.79 14.95
C LEU A 318 -10.93 -6.13 14.38
N SER A 319 -10.75 -5.19 13.45
CA SER A 319 -11.87 -4.58 12.71
C SER A 319 -12.71 -5.63 11.99
N ALA A 320 -12.08 -6.60 11.34
CA ALA A 320 -12.77 -7.70 10.68
C ALA A 320 -13.51 -8.63 11.67
N MET A 321 -12.83 -9.05 12.75
CA MET A 321 -13.37 -9.98 13.74
C MET A 321 -14.56 -9.40 14.53
N PHE A 322 -14.56 -8.09 14.78
CA PHE A 322 -15.58 -7.42 15.58
C PHE A 322 -16.53 -6.54 14.78
N ASP A 323 -16.46 -6.59 13.44
CA ASP A 323 -17.27 -5.79 12.51
C ASP A 323 -17.26 -4.30 12.87
N ARG A 324 -16.05 -3.73 13.02
CA ARG A 324 -15.84 -2.32 13.36
C ARG A 324 -15.00 -1.62 12.31
N ILE A 325 -15.36 -0.38 12.01
CA ILE A 325 -14.51 0.56 11.27
C ILE A 325 -13.87 1.45 12.33
N ALA A 326 -12.67 1.08 12.78
CA ALA A 326 -11.85 1.95 13.61
C ALA A 326 -10.99 2.84 12.72
N THR A 327 -10.80 4.09 13.17
CA THR A 327 -9.91 5.08 12.55
C THR A 327 -8.47 4.57 12.52
N ALA A 328 -7.69 5.00 11.52
CA ALA A 328 -6.35 4.45 11.28
C ALA A 328 -5.32 4.74 12.38
N SER A 329 -5.53 5.77 13.19
CA SER A 329 -4.59 6.17 14.25
C SER A 329 -5.05 5.65 15.62
N ALA A 330 -4.17 4.92 16.31
CA ALA A 330 -4.45 4.39 17.63
C ALA A 330 -4.21 5.42 18.75
N ILE A 331 -5.17 5.58 19.66
CA ILE A 331 -5.04 6.42 20.86
C ILE A 331 -4.16 5.69 21.88
N THR A 332 -3.07 6.33 22.32
CA THR A 332 -2.22 5.75 23.36
C THR A 332 -2.82 5.97 24.74
N LEU A 333 -3.13 4.88 25.44
CA LEU A 333 -3.71 4.93 26.78
C LEU A 333 -2.63 5.13 27.85
N THR A 334 -2.97 5.86 28.91
CA THR A 334 -2.14 5.91 30.13
C THR A 334 -2.06 4.53 30.80
N GLU A 335 -1.14 4.36 31.75
CA GLU A 335 -1.02 3.11 32.51
C GLU A 335 -2.30 2.77 33.28
N GLN A 336 -2.94 3.78 33.90
CA GLN A 336 -4.20 3.59 34.59
C GLN A 336 -5.30 3.14 33.63
N GLN A 337 -5.43 3.81 32.48
CA GLN A 337 -6.44 3.49 31.47
C GLN A 337 -6.21 2.10 30.86
N SER A 338 -4.95 1.73 30.58
CA SER A 338 -4.57 0.41 30.05
C SER A 338 -4.92 -0.76 30.99
N GLN A 339 -5.17 -0.49 32.27
CA GLN A 339 -5.53 -1.48 33.28
C GLN A 339 -7.03 -1.47 33.65
N LEU A 340 -7.83 -0.57 33.05
CA LEU A 340 -9.26 -0.45 33.38
C LEU A 340 -10.06 -1.69 32.99
N TYR A 341 -9.72 -2.34 31.87
CA TYR A 341 -10.44 -3.49 31.34
C TYR A 341 -9.53 -4.72 31.23
N PRO A 342 -10.10 -5.94 31.37
CA PRO A 342 -9.39 -7.17 31.03
C PRO A 342 -8.88 -7.12 29.58
N LYS A 343 -7.72 -7.74 29.35
CA LYS A 343 -7.08 -7.82 28.04
C LYS A 343 -7.10 -9.24 27.50
N LYS A 344 -7.44 -9.40 26.22
CA LYS A 344 -7.26 -10.63 25.45
C LYS A 344 -6.48 -10.34 24.18
N ILE A 345 -5.33 -10.98 24.04
CA ILE A 345 -4.47 -10.89 22.86
C ILE A 345 -4.87 -12.02 21.89
N TYR A 346 -5.12 -11.65 20.65
CA TYR A 346 -5.40 -12.55 19.54
C TYR A 346 -4.12 -12.84 18.77
N GLU A 347 -3.96 -14.10 18.39
CA GLU A 347 -2.86 -14.52 17.54
C GLU A 347 -3.12 -14.00 16.11
N ARG A 348 -2.10 -13.46 15.44
CA ARG A 348 -2.28 -12.72 14.18
C ARG A 348 -2.88 -13.59 13.08
N HIS A 349 -2.46 -14.86 12.95
CA HIS A 349 -2.96 -15.74 11.89
C HIS A 349 -4.38 -16.21 12.18
N GLN A 350 -4.74 -16.42 13.45
CA GLN A 350 -6.13 -16.67 13.83
C GLN A 350 -7.02 -15.46 13.50
N CYS A 351 -6.51 -14.26 13.71
CA CYS A 351 -7.27 -13.03 13.53
C CYS A 351 -7.38 -12.63 12.06
N ILE A 352 -6.28 -12.71 11.29
CA ILE A 352 -6.24 -12.39 9.85
C ILE A 352 -7.17 -13.31 9.04
N ALA A 353 -7.41 -14.54 9.49
CA ALA A 353 -8.37 -15.45 8.87
C ALA A 353 -9.83 -14.91 8.86
N GLU A 354 -10.15 -13.93 9.71
CA GLU A 354 -11.46 -13.26 9.74
C GLU A 354 -11.57 -12.14 8.69
N VAL A 355 -10.45 -11.72 8.07
CA VAL A 355 -10.47 -10.72 7.01
C VAL A 355 -11.16 -11.32 5.78
N GLN A 356 -12.35 -10.81 5.47
CA GLN A 356 -13.13 -11.29 4.33
C GLN A 356 -12.32 -11.20 3.04
N HIS A 357 -12.40 -12.26 2.23
CA HIS A 357 -11.68 -12.37 0.97
C HIS A 357 -10.14 -12.29 1.11
N GLY A 358 -9.62 -12.38 2.33
CA GLY A 358 -8.21 -12.54 2.60
C GLY A 358 -7.76 -13.99 2.46
N PHE A 359 -6.50 -14.16 2.12
CA PHE A 359 -5.81 -15.44 2.19
C PHE A 359 -4.82 -15.42 3.36
N SER A 360 -4.54 -16.60 3.90
CA SER A 360 -3.66 -16.82 5.04
C SER A 360 -2.24 -17.19 4.61
N VAL A 361 -1.28 -17.07 5.53
CA VAL A 361 0.08 -17.58 5.30
C VAL A 361 0.03 -19.09 5.12
N GLY A 362 0.66 -19.59 4.06
CA GLY A 362 0.60 -20.99 3.64
C GLY A 362 -0.37 -21.26 2.50
N ASP A 363 -1.38 -20.41 2.32
CA ASP A 363 -2.33 -20.53 1.21
C ASP A 363 -1.64 -20.31 -0.14
N LEU A 364 -2.30 -20.78 -1.19
CA LEU A 364 -1.86 -20.62 -2.57
C LEU A 364 -2.75 -19.61 -3.28
N ILE A 365 -2.11 -18.71 -4.02
CA ILE A 365 -2.78 -17.76 -4.88
C ILE A 365 -2.28 -17.91 -6.32
N ILE A 366 -3.15 -17.61 -7.27
CA ILE A 366 -2.79 -17.39 -8.67
C ILE A 366 -2.95 -15.92 -8.97
N THR A 367 -1.91 -15.27 -9.50
CA THR A 367 -1.98 -13.86 -9.89
C THR A 367 -2.71 -13.72 -11.22
N ALA A 368 -3.76 -12.90 -11.27
CA ALA A 368 -4.55 -12.65 -12.47
C ALA A 368 -3.87 -11.69 -13.46
N LYS A 369 -2.76 -11.06 -13.03
CA LYS A 369 -1.98 -10.06 -13.77
C LYS A 369 -0.49 -10.24 -13.48
N ASP A 370 0.33 -9.58 -14.27
CA ASP A 370 1.73 -9.34 -13.93
C ASP A 370 1.74 -8.22 -12.89
N ILE A 371 2.28 -8.50 -11.70
CA ILE A 371 2.22 -7.60 -10.54
C ILE A 371 3.64 -7.41 -10.03
N ASN A 372 4.08 -6.16 -9.98
CA ASN A 372 5.40 -5.80 -9.48
C ASN A 372 5.61 -6.34 -8.06
N ILE A 373 6.70 -7.09 -7.86
CA ILE A 373 7.13 -7.56 -6.56
C ILE A 373 7.87 -6.43 -5.87
N ARG A 374 7.47 -6.09 -4.65
CA ARG A 374 7.99 -4.95 -3.86
C ARG A 374 8.76 -5.41 -2.64
N HIS A 375 9.75 -4.63 -2.21
CA HIS A 375 10.56 -4.95 -1.02
C HIS A 375 9.74 -4.99 0.28
N THR A 376 8.73 -4.13 0.39
CA THR A 376 7.75 -4.08 1.49
C THR A 376 6.34 -3.96 0.91
N ALA A 377 5.30 -4.18 1.70
CA ALA A 377 3.93 -3.79 1.30
C ALA A 377 3.91 -2.31 0.89
N ALA A 378 3.29 -2.01 -0.25
CA ALA A 378 3.29 -0.70 -0.92
C ALA A 378 4.67 -0.07 -1.21
N GLY A 379 5.78 -0.79 -1.01
CA GLY A 379 7.14 -0.26 -1.09
C GLY A 379 7.71 -0.17 -2.50
N ALA A 380 9.04 0.07 -2.57
CA ALA A 380 9.78 0.12 -3.82
C ALA A 380 9.76 -1.22 -4.59
N ASP A 381 9.73 -1.12 -5.92
CA ASP A 381 9.78 -2.24 -6.86
C ASP A 381 11.14 -2.95 -6.83
N THR A 382 11.13 -4.28 -6.95
CA THR A 382 12.32 -5.12 -7.11
C THR A 382 12.77 -5.25 -8.58
N ASN A 383 12.01 -4.67 -9.52
CA ASN A 383 12.12 -4.83 -10.98
C ASN A 383 11.85 -6.27 -11.46
N VAL A 384 11.04 -7.01 -10.70
CA VAL A 384 10.57 -8.35 -11.04
C VAL A 384 9.08 -8.39 -10.80
N ASP A 385 8.33 -8.88 -11.79
CA ASP A 385 6.88 -9.00 -11.73
C ASP A 385 6.49 -10.46 -11.53
N SER A 386 5.41 -10.68 -10.78
CA SER A 386 4.67 -11.94 -10.84
C SER A 386 4.25 -12.25 -12.27
N GLU A 387 4.01 -13.52 -12.56
CA GLU A 387 3.56 -13.99 -13.86
C GLU A 387 2.06 -14.27 -13.83
N THR A 388 1.33 -13.66 -14.77
CA THR A 388 -0.09 -13.92 -14.95
C THR A 388 -0.37 -15.42 -15.09
N GLY A 389 -1.26 -15.95 -14.24
CA GLY A 389 -1.66 -17.36 -14.21
C GLY A 389 -0.71 -18.28 -13.45
N SER A 390 0.42 -17.78 -12.94
CA SER A 390 1.33 -18.56 -12.10
C SER A 390 0.83 -18.62 -10.66
N ALA A 391 1.03 -19.77 -10.02
CA ALA A 391 0.68 -19.96 -8.62
C ALA A 391 1.86 -19.64 -7.68
N TYR A 392 1.54 -19.05 -6.54
CA TYR A 392 2.48 -18.64 -5.51
C TYR A 392 1.97 -19.04 -4.14
N GLN A 393 2.91 -19.37 -3.26
CA GLN A 393 2.62 -19.59 -1.85
C GLN A 393 2.76 -18.29 -1.06
N ILE A 394 1.78 -18.00 -0.20
CA ILE A 394 1.81 -16.82 0.67
C ILE A 394 2.75 -17.08 1.84
N LEU A 395 3.76 -16.21 1.99
CA LEU A 395 4.79 -16.27 3.03
C LEU A 395 4.56 -15.25 4.16
N ASP A 396 3.78 -14.21 3.88
CA ASP A 396 3.34 -13.20 4.83
C ASP A 396 2.14 -12.45 4.26
N VAL A 397 1.33 -11.88 5.15
CA VAL A 397 0.12 -11.13 4.80
C VAL A 397 0.19 -9.78 5.50
N ILE A 398 0.02 -8.72 4.73
CA ILE A 398 -0.22 -7.37 5.23
C ILE A 398 -1.51 -6.88 4.60
N VAL A 399 -2.44 -6.42 5.43
CA VAL A 399 -3.68 -5.79 4.95
C VAL A 399 -3.72 -4.38 5.53
N SER A 400 -3.91 -3.38 4.67
CA SER A 400 -4.07 -2.00 5.15
C SER A 400 -5.37 -1.87 5.93
N LEU A 401 -5.46 -0.85 6.79
CA LEU A 401 -6.68 -0.60 7.54
C LEU A 401 -7.84 -0.22 6.60
N ALA A 402 -9.06 -0.38 7.13
CA ALA A 402 -10.27 0.05 6.45
C ALA A 402 -10.19 1.55 6.10
N PRO A 403 -10.89 1.98 5.04
CA PRO A 403 -11.88 1.22 4.26
C PRO A 403 -11.33 0.57 2.98
N VAL A 404 -10.08 0.81 2.57
CA VAL A 404 -9.55 0.16 1.35
C VAL A 404 -9.25 -1.32 1.58
N GLN A 405 -8.65 -1.66 2.73
CA GLN A 405 -8.18 -3.02 3.01
C GLN A 405 -7.32 -3.59 1.87
N GLU A 406 -6.33 -2.81 1.41
CA GLU A 406 -5.37 -3.26 0.41
C GLU A 406 -4.60 -4.46 0.93
N ARG A 407 -4.60 -5.54 0.15
CA ARG A 407 -3.95 -6.80 0.52
C ARG A 407 -2.59 -6.85 -0.16
N TYR A 408 -1.58 -7.20 0.62
CA TYR A 408 -0.24 -7.46 0.15
C TYR A 408 0.19 -8.85 0.61
N TYR A 409 0.53 -9.69 -0.35
CA TYR A 409 1.00 -11.05 -0.08
C TYR A 409 2.47 -11.14 -0.40
N LYS A 410 3.26 -11.61 0.57
CA LYS A 410 4.67 -11.90 0.33
C LYS A 410 4.78 -13.22 -0.40
N ILE A 411 5.39 -13.21 -1.58
CA ILE A 411 5.56 -14.38 -2.43
C ILE A 411 7.04 -14.57 -2.78
N LYS A 412 7.35 -15.74 -3.34
CA LYS A 412 8.65 -16.04 -3.96
C LYS A 412 8.46 -16.33 -5.44
N GLN A 413 9.26 -15.67 -6.27
CA GLN A 413 9.41 -15.99 -7.69
C GLN A 413 10.89 -16.15 -8.02
N ASN A 414 11.28 -17.39 -8.32
CA ASN A 414 12.67 -17.77 -8.54
C ASN A 414 13.55 -17.38 -7.34
N THR A 415 14.41 -16.38 -7.50
CA THR A 415 15.30 -15.86 -6.44
C THR A 415 14.75 -14.62 -5.74
N THR A 416 13.68 -14.02 -6.26
CA THR A 416 13.12 -12.77 -5.74
C THR A 416 12.01 -13.08 -4.75
N ILE A 417 12.04 -12.37 -3.62
CA ILE A 417 11.04 -12.46 -2.57
C ILE A 417 10.60 -11.05 -2.21
N GLY A 418 9.30 -10.83 -2.17
CA GLY A 418 8.72 -9.53 -1.87
C GLY A 418 7.20 -9.61 -1.86
N TYR A 419 6.56 -8.45 -1.73
CA TYR A 419 5.12 -8.32 -1.65
C TYR A 419 4.52 -7.98 -3.01
N VAL A 420 3.44 -8.67 -3.38
CA VAL A 420 2.58 -8.30 -4.50
C VAL A 420 1.31 -7.66 -3.97
N PHE A 421 0.80 -6.65 -4.68
CA PHE A 421 -0.52 -6.09 -4.42
C PHE A 421 -1.59 -7.06 -4.91
N ALA A 422 -2.48 -7.47 -4.03
CA ALA A 422 -3.51 -8.47 -4.27
C ALA A 422 -4.92 -7.87 -4.27
N GLY A 423 -5.04 -6.59 -4.60
CA GLY A 423 -6.31 -5.87 -4.64
C GLY A 423 -6.77 -5.38 -3.27
N ASP A 424 -7.89 -4.68 -3.30
CA ASP A 424 -8.62 -4.19 -2.14
C ASP A 424 -9.87 -5.05 -1.88
N TYR A 425 -10.72 -4.65 -0.94
CA TYR A 425 -11.93 -5.42 -0.57
C TYR A 425 -12.83 -5.74 -1.77
N ASP A 426 -12.93 -4.83 -2.75
CA ASP A 426 -13.82 -4.97 -3.89
C ASP A 426 -13.13 -5.62 -5.10
N THR A 427 -11.81 -5.46 -5.23
CA THR A 427 -11.07 -5.81 -6.45
C THR A 427 -10.17 -7.04 -6.32
N TRP A 428 -10.09 -7.68 -5.15
CA TRP A 428 -9.14 -8.79 -4.89
C TRP A 428 -9.10 -9.86 -6.00
N GLN A 429 -10.26 -10.30 -6.52
CA GLN A 429 -10.35 -11.33 -7.57
C GLN A 429 -9.71 -10.90 -8.89
N ASP A 430 -9.64 -9.60 -9.18
CA ASP A 430 -9.02 -9.06 -10.38
C ASP A 430 -7.49 -9.07 -10.29
N TRP A 431 -6.92 -9.37 -9.13
CA TRP A 431 -5.49 -9.34 -8.85
C TRP A 431 -4.96 -10.73 -8.47
N ALA A 432 -5.59 -11.39 -7.51
CA ALA A 432 -5.21 -12.71 -7.06
C ALA A 432 -6.42 -13.52 -6.61
N TYR A 433 -6.44 -14.81 -6.93
CA TYR A 433 -7.49 -15.73 -6.51
C TYR A 433 -6.88 -17.05 -6.02
N GLU A 434 -7.68 -17.88 -5.38
CA GLU A 434 -7.22 -19.14 -4.78
C GLU A 434 -6.58 -20.07 -5.82
N GLY A 435 -5.41 -20.63 -5.49
CA GLY A 435 -4.65 -21.55 -6.32
C GLY A 435 -4.70 -23.00 -5.84
N ASP A 436 -4.32 -23.94 -6.71
CA ASP A 436 -4.18 -25.36 -6.38
C ASP A 436 -2.71 -25.76 -6.24
N ALA A 437 -2.42 -26.71 -5.35
CA ALA A 437 -1.09 -27.23 -5.10
C ALA A 437 -0.36 -27.74 -6.35
N SER A 438 -1.08 -28.28 -7.33
CA SER A 438 -0.53 -28.76 -8.59
C SER A 438 -0.03 -27.66 -9.53
N ALA A 439 -0.43 -26.41 -9.30
CA ALA A 439 -0.01 -25.26 -10.09
C ALA A 439 1.26 -24.57 -9.56
N LEU A 440 1.69 -24.90 -8.34
CA LEU A 440 2.87 -24.30 -7.71
C LEU A 440 4.16 -24.91 -8.27
N ASP A 441 5.06 -24.07 -8.78
CA ASP A 441 6.41 -24.48 -9.18
C ASP A 441 7.22 -24.91 -7.93
N ASP A 442 7.86 -26.08 -7.99
CA ASP A 442 8.69 -26.63 -6.92
C ASP A 442 9.79 -25.65 -6.46
N ASN A 443 10.32 -24.81 -7.35
CA ASN A 443 11.33 -23.81 -7.01
C ASN A 443 10.77 -22.64 -6.19
N ASN A 444 9.47 -22.38 -6.27
CA ASN A 444 8.77 -21.33 -5.54
C ASN A 444 8.15 -21.84 -4.23
N LYS A 445 8.11 -23.16 -4.02
CA LYS A 445 7.62 -23.79 -2.79
C LYS A 445 8.60 -23.62 -1.62
N ILE A 446 8.12 -23.08 -0.50
CA ILE A 446 8.92 -22.84 0.71
C ILE A 446 8.37 -23.60 1.92
N ILE A 447 7.06 -23.54 2.13
CA ILE A 447 6.34 -24.22 3.20
C ILE A 447 5.80 -25.54 2.63
N ALA A 448 6.05 -26.65 3.33
CA ALA A 448 5.48 -27.94 2.96
C ALA A 448 3.97 -27.92 3.20
N MET A 449 3.21 -28.60 2.34
CA MET A 449 1.76 -28.76 2.42
C MET A 449 1.41 -30.15 2.97
N SER A 450 0.16 -30.35 3.38
CA SER A 450 -0.32 -31.67 3.80
C SER A 450 -0.07 -32.72 2.71
N GLY A 451 0.46 -33.88 3.11
CA GLY A 451 0.88 -34.97 2.23
C GLY A 451 2.30 -34.87 1.69
N ASP A 452 2.95 -33.71 1.77
CA ASP A 452 4.35 -33.59 1.37
C ASP A 452 5.27 -34.42 2.26
N THR A 453 6.41 -34.81 1.70
CA THR A 453 7.50 -35.41 2.48
C THR A 453 8.65 -34.42 2.63
N VAL A 454 9.09 -34.22 3.86
CA VAL A 454 10.29 -33.44 4.19
C VAL A 454 11.30 -34.31 4.91
N TYR A 455 12.57 -33.93 4.86
CA TYR A 455 13.69 -34.60 5.54
C TYR A 455 14.26 -33.69 6.60
N VAL A 456 14.50 -34.21 7.80
CA VAL A 456 15.18 -33.47 8.87
C VAL A 456 16.64 -33.27 8.49
N VAL A 457 17.09 -32.02 8.38
CA VAL A 457 18.49 -31.70 8.04
C VAL A 457 19.30 -31.14 9.21
N ASN A 458 18.64 -30.74 10.31
CA ASN A 458 19.31 -30.27 11.51
C ASN A 458 20.21 -31.37 12.09
N ASP A 459 21.50 -31.06 12.31
CA ASP A 459 22.48 -32.01 12.84
C ASP A 459 22.13 -32.55 14.24
N ASN A 460 21.37 -31.79 15.02
CA ASN A 460 20.91 -32.19 16.35
C ASN A 460 19.55 -32.90 16.32
N GLY A 461 18.96 -33.09 15.14
CA GLY A 461 17.57 -33.52 14.99
C GLY A 461 16.57 -32.42 15.36
N LEU A 462 15.28 -32.79 15.42
CA LEU A 462 14.18 -31.90 15.82
C LEU A 462 13.39 -32.49 16.97
N SER A 463 12.89 -31.63 17.87
CA SER A 463 11.99 -32.08 18.94
C SER A 463 10.57 -32.22 18.40
N LEU A 464 9.96 -33.39 18.62
CA LEU A 464 8.53 -33.60 18.43
C LEU A 464 7.81 -33.18 19.70
N LEU A 465 7.03 -32.10 19.63
CA LEU A 465 6.33 -31.49 20.75
C LEU A 465 4.86 -31.94 20.77
N ALA A 466 4.26 -31.95 21.96
CA ALA A 466 2.84 -32.28 22.12
C ALA A 466 1.89 -31.22 21.55
N SER A 467 2.31 -29.95 21.48
CA SER A 467 1.55 -28.85 20.89
C SER A 467 2.48 -27.69 20.50
N THR A 468 1.93 -26.66 19.86
CA THR A 468 2.66 -25.43 19.50
C THR A 468 2.82 -24.44 20.65
N GLN A 469 2.23 -24.72 21.83
CA GLN A 469 2.30 -23.83 22.98
C GLN A 469 3.71 -23.77 23.58
N SER A 470 4.09 -22.59 24.07
CA SER A 470 5.34 -22.42 24.81
C SER A 470 5.37 -23.35 26.03
N GLY A 471 6.46 -24.10 26.18
CA GLY A 471 6.63 -25.09 27.25
C GLY A 471 5.95 -26.43 27.03
N ALA A 472 5.48 -26.73 25.81
CA ALA A 472 4.93 -28.04 25.47
C ALA A 472 5.92 -29.19 25.74
N GLU A 473 5.38 -30.35 26.14
CA GLU A 473 6.16 -31.56 26.39
C GLU A 473 6.84 -32.07 25.11
N THR A 474 8.13 -32.42 25.19
CA THR A 474 8.84 -33.13 24.13
C THR A 474 8.51 -34.61 24.16
N LEU A 475 7.78 -35.09 23.15
CA LEU A 475 7.35 -36.47 22.99
C LEU A 475 8.47 -37.40 22.48
N ALA A 476 9.35 -36.86 21.63
CA ALA A 476 10.50 -37.57 21.04
C ALA A 476 11.50 -36.58 20.42
N THR A 477 12.69 -37.07 20.07
CA THR A 477 13.63 -36.37 19.18
C THR A 477 13.70 -37.13 17.87
N ILE A 478 13.46 -36.43 16.76
CA ILE A 478 13.54 -36.95 15.40
C ILE A 478 14.96 -36.73 14.89
N SER A 479 15.66 -37.82 14.56
CA SER A 479 17.04 -37.74 14.06
C SER A 479 17.13 -37.06 12.70
N LYS A 480 18.31 -36.50 12.41
CA LYS A 480 18.70 -36.10 11.04
C LYS A 480 18.42 -37.23 10.03
N ASP A 481 18.15 -36.83 8.79
CA ASP A 481 17.89 -37.68 7.62
C ASP A 481 16.58 -38.47 7.69
N THR A 482 15.78 -38.29 8.76
CA THR A 482 14.44 -38.90 8.87
C THR A 482 13.48 -38.24 7.89
N ALA A 483 12.84 -39.06 7.06
CA ALA A 483 11.72 -38.64 6.22
C ALA A 483 10.44 -38.53 7.05
N LEU A 484 9.73 -37.41 6.92
CA LEU A 484 8.47 -37.12 7.60
C LEU A 484 7.43 -36.74 6.56
N THR A 485 6.27 -37.39 6.62
CA THR A 485 5.08 -36.94 5.89
C THR A 485 4.38 -35.88 6.73
N ILE A 486 4.05 -34.75 6.11
CA ILE A 486 3.35 -33.64 6.75
C ILE A 486 1.87 -33.96 6.81
N ASP A 487 1.31 -34.03 8.02
CA ASP A 487 -0.11 -34.25 8.23
C ASP A 487 -0.87 -32.92 8.08
N ASP A 488 -0.34 -31.84 8.68
CA ASP A 488 -0.91 -30.49 8.66
C ASP A 488 0.16 -29.42 8.94
N VAL A 489 -0.20 -28.14 8.73
CA VAL A 489 0.70 -26.99 8.91
C VAL A 489 -0.01 -25.94 9.76
N SER A 490 0.70 -25.38 10.74
CA SER A 490 0.23 -24.22 11.48
C SER A 490 1.29 -23.13 11.54
N ILE A 491 0.88 -21.88 11.35
CA ILE A 491 1.74 -20.70 11.40
C ILE A 491 1.38 -19.88 12.64
N GLN A 492 2.38 -19.40 13.38
CA GLN A 492 2.17 -18.61 14.60
C GLN A 492 3.11 -17.43 14.73
N GLY A 493 2.62 -16.36 15.35
CA GLY A 493 3.42 -15.24 15.84
C GLY A 493 3.92 -14.29 14.75
N ALA A 494 4.46 -13.15 15.17
CA ALA A 494 4.88 -12.07 14.26
C ALA A 494 6.02 -12.47 13.29
N SER A 495 6.77 -13.53 13.60
CA SER A 495 7.84 -14.03 12.72
C SER A 495 7.36 -15.08 11.71
N ASN A 496 6.07 -15.42 11.73
CA ASN A 496 5.46 -16.52 10.98
C ASN A 496 6.23 -17.82 11.24
N ASP A 497 6.28 -18.24 12.50
CA ASP A 497 6.87 -19.52 12.90
C ASP A 497 6.05 -20.67 12.31
N VAL A 498 6.72 -21.52 11.54
CA VAL A 498 6.12 -22.64 10.80
C VAL A 498 6.24 -23.90 11.65
N PHE A 499 5.10 -24.52 11.94
CA PHE A 499 5.02 -25.80 12.61
C PHE A 499 4.39 -26.85 11.71
N TYR A 500 5.04 -28.00 11.59
CA TYR A 500 4.48 -29.15 10.89
C TYR A 500 3.94 -30.18 11.87
N HIS A 501 2.70 -30.58 11.67
CA HIS A 501 2.08 -31.70 12.36
C HIS A 501 2.52 -32.98 11.66
N VAL A 502 3.09 -33.91 12.42
CA VAL A 502 3.66 -35.15 11.87
C VAL A 502 3.39 -36.31 12.81
N THR A 503 3.29 -37.50 12.23
CA THR A 503 3.26 -38.76 12.98
C THR A 503 4.58 -39.51 12.81
N ASN A 504 5.34 -39.68 13.89
CA ASN A 504 6.60 -40.42 13.88
C ASN A 504 6.59 -41.56 14.91
N ASN A 505 6.88 -42.79 14.46
CA ASN A 505 6.87 -44.00 15.29
C ASN A 505 5.59 -44.17 16.13
N GLY A 506 4.44 -43.85 15.53
CA GLY A 506 3.12 -43.96 16.18
C GLY A 506 2.80 -42.84 17.18
N LYS A 507 3.65 -41.80 17.30
CA LYS A 507 3.37 -40.59 18.07
C LYS A 507 3.04 -39.44 17.14
N ALA A 508 1.86 -38.86 17.29
CA ALA A 508 1.48 -37.61 16.63
C ALA A 508 1.96 -36.42 17.48
N GLY A 509 2.50 -35.39 16.83
CA GLY A 509 2.93 -34.16 17.48
C GLY A 509 3.32 -33.11 16.45
N VAL A 510 3.95 -32.02 16.92
CA VAL A 510 4.40 -30.92 16.05
C VAL A 510 5.91 -30.76 16.09
N ILE A 511 6.50 -30.38 14.96
CA ILE A 511 7.90 -29.94 14.88
C ILE A 511 7.94 -28.47 14.47
N HIS A 512 8.85 -27.70 15.06
CA HIS A 512 9.14 -26.34 14.60
C HIS A 512 10.06 -26.43 13.39
N ALA A 513 9.53 -26.09 12.21
CA ALA A 513 10.27 -26.11 10.96
C ALA A 513 11.18 -24.88 10.80
N GLY A 514 10.83 -23.76 11.42
CA GLY A 514 11.56 -22.50 11.33
C GLY A 514 10.62 -21.32 11.32
N LYS A 515 11.06 -20.20 10.78
CA LYS A 515 10.29 -18.95 10.65
C LYS A 515 10.41 -18.38 9.24
N LEU A 516 9.49 -17.52 8.83
CA LEU A 516 9.50 -16.87 7.51
C LEU A 516 10.02 -15.42 7.57
N LEU A 517 10.00 -14.77 8.74
CA LEU A 517 10.39 -13.38 8.92
C LEU A 517 11.46 -13.18 10.03
N PRO A 518 12.26 -12.10 9.95
CA PRO A 518 12.44 -11.22 8.79
C PRO A 518 13.17 -11.93 7.63
N THR A 519 13.87 -13.02 7.94
CA THR A 519 14.52 -13.92 7.00
C THR A 519 14.03 -15.35 7.25
N PHE A 520 13.61 -16.02 6.18
CA PHE A 520 13.15 -17.41 6.29
C PHE A 520 14.33 -18.36 6.52
N ASN A 521 14.13 -19.36 7.37
CA ASN A 521 15.20 -20.29 7.76
C ASN A 521 14.78 -21.76 7.83
N LEU A 522 13.67 -22.13 7.19
CA LEU A 522 13.14 -23.49 7.21
C LEU A 522 14.17 -24.53 6.76
N SER A 523 14.99 -24.17 5.76
CA SER A 523 16.05 -25.02 5.20
C SER A 523 17.16 -25.39 6.19
N ALA A 524 17.23 -24.74 7.36
CA ALA A 524 18.15 -25.11 8.43
C ALA A 524 17.66 -26.34 9.22
N ASN A 525 16.35 -26.62 9.18
CA ASN A 525 15.72 -27.70 9.94
C ASN A 525 15.17 -28.82 9.06
N VAL A 526 14.56 -28.46 7.92
CA VAL A 526 13.87 -29.39 7.03
C VAL A 526 14.18 -29.10 5.55
N SER A 527 14.15 -30.14 4.72
CA SER A 527 14.39 -30.06 3.26
C SER A 527 13.41 -30.92 2.48
N PHE A 528 12.98 -30.49 1.29
CA PHE A 528 12.20 -31.34 0.37
C PHE A 528 13.05 -32.42 -0.30
N THR A 529 14.37 -32.23 -0.36
CA THR A 529 15.30 -33.16 -1.01
C THR A 529 15.89 -34.12 0.00
N ALA A 530 15.85 -35.42 -0.33
CA ALA A 530 16.50 -36.46 0.46
C ALA A 530 18.01 -36.16 0.60
N PRO A 531 18.60 -36.44 1.77
CA PRO A 531 20.05 -36.34 1.96
C PRO A 531 20.74 -37.21 0.92
N ILE A 532 21.72 -36.63 0.21
CA ILE A 532 22.61 -37.43 -0.62
C ILE A 532 23.49 -38.21 0.35
N ASN A 533 23.10 -39.46 0.61
CA ASN A 533 23.98 -40.41 1.25
C ASN A 533 25.17 -40.57 0.30
N ASN A 534 26.26 -39.83 0.58
CA ASN A 534 27.60 -40.14 0.10
C ASN A 534 28.01 -41.46 0.74
N GLY A 535 27.31 -42.53 0.38
CA GLY A 535 27.67 -43.88 0.72
C GLY A 535 29.10 -44.06 0.29
N THR A 536 29.92 -44.46 1.25
CA THR A 536 31.24 -45.04 1.04
C THR A 536 31.28 -45.76 -0.29
N GLU A 537 32.09 -45.20 -1.20
CA GLU A 537 32.44 -45.76 -2.49
C GLU A 537 32.59 -47.29 -2.36
N PRO A 538 31.78 -48.11 -3.04
CA PRO A 538 32.04 -49.54 -3.07
C PRO A 538 33.47 -49.75 -3.61
N PRO A 539 34.30 -50.62 -3.00
CA PRO A 539 35.70 -50.71 -3.35
C PRO A 539 35.86 -51.01 -4.84
N ASN A 540 36.65 -50.15 -5.49
CA ASN A 540 37.13 -50.22 -6.87
C ASN A 540 36.98 -51.60 -7.52
N LYS A 541 36.06 -51.71 -8.48
CA LYS A 541 36.11 -52.77 -9.48
C LYS A 541 37.13 -52.34 -10.55
N PRO A 542 38.16 -53.15 -10.87
CA PRO A 542 39.18 -52.78 -11.83
C PRO A 542 38.58 -52.57 -13.22
N GLY A 543 39.06 -51.51 -13.88
CA GLY A 543 38.52 -50.99 -15.12
C GLY A 543 38.60 -51.95 -16.29
N ASN A 544 37.65 -51.76 -17.21
CA ASN A 544 37.76 -52.23 -18.57
C ASN A 544 37.69 -51.03 -19.52
N ASN A 545 38.85 -50.75 -20.11
CA ASN A 545 38.98 -49.92 -21.30
C ASN A 545 38.13 -50.49 -22.43
N GLN A 546 37.28 -49.66 -23.06
CA GLN A 546 36.96 -49.84 -24.48
C GLN A 546 36.40 -48.54 -25.11
N SER A 547 37.30 -47.89 -25.86
CA SER A 547 37.13 -47.31 -27.21
C SER A 547 35.73 -46.93 -27.73
N SER A 548 35.60 -45.64 -28.04
CA SER A 548 35.09 -45.04 -29.30
C SER A 548 34.11 -45.83 -30.19
N SER A 549 32.96 -45.23 -30.51
CA SER A 549 32.54 -45.03 -31.90
C SER A 549 31.38 -44.05 -32.02
N SER A 550 31.42 -43.30 -33.11
CA SER A 550 30.47 -42.32 -33.60
C SER A 550 29.31 -42.98 -34.38
N SER A 551 28.31 -42.14 -34.68
CA SER A 551 27.38 -42.18 -35.83
C SER A 551 25.93 -42.60 -35.55
N GLY A 552 25.01 -41.88 -36.22
CA GLY A 552 23.68 -42.37 -36.59
C GLY A 552 22.52 -41.49 -36.13
N GLY A 553 22.08 -40.56 -36.98
CA GLY A 553 20.81 -39.83 -36.79
C GLY A 553 19.59 -40.61 -37.28
N SER A 554 18.38 -40.14 -36.95
CA SER A 554 17.16 -40.43 -37.71
C SER A 554 15.97 -39.54 -37.30
N TRP A 555 15.62 -38.58 -38.17
CA TRP A 555 14.28 -38.35 -38.72
C TRP A 555 13.05 -38.62 -37.83
N HIS A 556 12.51 -37.58 -37.17
CA HIS A 556 11.10 -37.52 -36.72
C HIS A 556 10.57 -36.07 -36.61
N LEU A 557 10.57 -35.28 -37.70
CA LEU A 557 10.01 -33.91 -37.66
C LEU A 557 9.00 -33.55 -38.78
N HIS A 558 8.53 -34.51 -39.59
CA HIS A 558 7.65 -34.20 -40.73
C HIS A 558 6.28 -34.90 -40.72
N VAL A 559 5.92 -35.61 -39.65
CA VAL A 559 4.60 -36.27 -39.54
C VAL A 559 3.61 -35.49 -38.65
N LEU A 560 4.08 -34.57 -37.80
CA LEU A 560 3.21 -33.83 -36.86
C LEU A 560 2.56 -32.56 -37.43
N ILE A 561 3.05 -32.02 -38.56
CA ILE A 561 2.54 -30.76 -39.13
C ILE A 561 1.33 -30.98 -40.06
N PHE A 562 1.11 -32.21 -40.57
CA PHE A 562 0.00 -32.48 -41.49
C PHE A 562 -1.34 -32.81 -40.78
N LEU A 563 -1.32 -33.12 -39.48
CA LEU A 563 -2.52 -33.47 -38.70
C LEU A 563 -3.23 -32.25 -38.07
N MET A 564 -2.55 -31.13 -37.85
CA MET A 564 -3.17 -29.92 -37.30
C MET A 564 -4.00 -29.11 -38.31
N VAL A 565 -3.67 -29.17 -39.61
CA VAL A 565 -4.37 -28.37 -40.64
C VAL A 565 -5.76 -28.94 -40.96
N VAL A 566 -5.99 -30.25 -40.74
CA VAL A 566 -7.29 -30.90 -41.03
C VAL A 566 -8.31 -30.71 -39.90
N LEU A 567 -7.87 -30.45 -38.66
CA LEU A 567 -8.76 -30.28 -37.51
C LEU A 567 -9.29 -28.83 -37.37
N CYS A 568 -8.52 -27.82 -37.78
CA CYS A 568 -8.98 -26.42 -37.73
C CYS A 568 -10.07 -26.09 -38.76
N TRP A 569 -10.19 -26.84 -39.86
CA TRP A 569 -11.20 -26.56 -40.89
C TRP A 569 -12.60 -27.09 -40.55
N LYS A 570 -12.73 -27.97 -39.54
CA LYS A 570 -14.02 -28.52 -39.11
C LYS A 570 -14.77 -27.67 -38.08
N TRP A 571 -14.13 -26.69 -37.45
CA TRP A 571 -14.73 -25.87 -36.40
C TRP A 571 -15.32 -24.53 -36.89
N GLN A 572 -14.93 -24.05 -38.07
CA GLN A 572 -15.42 -22.76 -38.60
C GLN A 572 -16.71 -22.83 -39.44
N LEU A 573 -17.34 -24.00 -39.59
CA LEU A 573 -18.60 -24.16 -40.34
C LEU A 573 -19.84 -24.34 -39.45
N LYS A 574 -19.74 -24.09 -38.13
CA LYS A 574 -20.88 -24.28 -37.19
C LYS A 574 -21.44 -23.00 -36.56
N ALA A 575 -20.93 -21.82 -36.93
CA ALA A 575 -21.34 -20.54 -36.33
C ALA A 575 -22.07 -19.59 -37.31
N VAL A 576 -22.57 -20.09 -38.44
CA VAL A 576 -23.45 -19.35 -39.36
C VAL A 576 -24.67 -20.22 -39.64
N ASN A 577 -25.60 -20.26 -38.68
CA ASN A 577 -27.04 -20.52 -38.86
C ASN A 577 -27.69 -20.79 -37.49
N SER A 578 -28.20 -19.75 -36.87
CA SER A 578 -29.37 -19.83 -35.97
C SER A 578 -29.98 -18.43 -35.84
N ASP A 579 -30.97 -18.16 -36.69
CA ASP A 579 -31.87 -17.00 -36.64
C ASP A 579 -32.82 -17.06 -35.42
N VAL A 580 -33.11 -15.90 -34.81
CA VAL A 580 -34.42 -15.20 -34.70
C VAL A 580 -34.27 -14.04 -33.73
#